data_AF-A0A7Y5HCM0-F1
#
_entry.id   AF-A0A7Y5HCM0-F1
#
_cell.length_a   1.000
_cell.length_b   1.000
_cell.length_c   1.000
_cell.angle_alpha   90.00
_cell.angle_beta   90.00
_cell.angle_gamma   90.00
#
_symmetry.space_group_name_H-M   'P 1'
#
loop_
_entity.id
_entity.type
_entity.pdbx_description
1 polymer ?
#
loop_
_entity_poly.entity_id
_entity_poly.type
_entity_poly.pdbx_seq_one_letter_code
_entity_poly.pdbx_strand_id
1 'polypeptide(L)'
;MTVTKCAIAVLSALLLAILALHVVLKPDLGRRNFDVLPEMKTPVSYQSQGENPNFADGGNLQLPAPGTIPRGHTPVHYGPEAEEALRAGRELRSPFAAPDPAALSRGAAVWANFCQVCHGAGGEGDGPVTRRGVPAPPPLHTEASRARTDGEIFHILTFGMNNGRMPSYAAQIDAIDRWKVILHVRALQEARAKQDAGGGEPPPGDRKED
;
A
#
# COMPACT_ATOMS: atom_id res chain seq x y z
N MET A 1 -25.09 -25.95 -61.26
CA MET A 1 -24.09 -26.28 -60.20
C MET A 1 -22.80 -25.45 -60.26
N THR A 2 -22.45 -24.83 -61.38
CA THR A 2 -21.23 -24.00 -61.55
C THR A 2 -21.37 -22.58 -60.99
N VAL A 3 -22.55 -21.95 -61.15
CA VAL A 3 -22.81 -20.57 -60.68
C VAL A 3 -22.76 -20.47 -59.15
N THR A 4 -23.36 -21.41 -58.43
CA THR A 4 -23.37 -21.44 -56.96
C THR A 4 -21.98 -21.67 -56.37
N LYS A 5 -21.15 -22.51 -57.02
CA LYS A 5 -19.75 -22.72 -56.63
C LYS A 5 -18.90 -21.47 -56.86
N CYS A 6 -19.16 -20.73 -57.94
CA CYS A 6 -18.49 -19.47 -58.23
C CYS A 6 -18.86 -18.38 -57.21
N ALA A 7 -20.14 -18.26 -56.83
CA ALA A 7 -20.59 -17.32 -55.81
C ALA A 7 -19.99 -17.62 -54.42
N ILE A 8 -19.95 -18.89 -54.01
CA ILE A 8 -19.34 -19.30 -52.74
C ILE A 8 -17.82 -19.02 -52.73
N ALA A 9 -17.12 -19.27 -53.84
CA ALA A 9 -15.68 -18.99 -53.94
C ALA A 9 -15.36 -17.49 -53.83
N VAL A 10 -16.16 -16.64 -54.47
CA VAL A 10 -16.01 -15.17 -54.38
C VAL A 10 -16.29 -14.66 -52.96
N LEU A 11 -17.35 -15.15 -52.31
CA LEU A 11 -17.67 -14.79 -50.93
C LEU A 11 -16.58 -15.22 -49.93
N SER A 12 -16.04 -16.43 -50.09
CA SER A 12 -14.94 -16.91 -49.26
C SER A 12 -13.65 -16.10 -49.46
N ALA A 13 -13.33 -15.71 -50.70
CA ALA A 13 -12.17 -14.87 -50.99
C ALA A 13 -12.33 -13.46 -50.38
N LEU A 14 -13.53 -12.86 -50.46
CA LEU A 14 -13.83 -11.58 -49.83
C LEU A 14 -13.72 -11.67 -48.30
N LEU A 15 -14.25 -12.73 -47.69
CA LEU A 15 -14.15 -12.94 -46.25
C LEU A 15 -12.69 -13.09 -45.79
N LEU A 16 -11.88 -13.84 -46.53
CA LEU A 16 -10.45 -14.00 -46.25
C LEU A 16 -9.69 -12.68 -46.41
N ALA A 17 -10.02 -11.88 -47.43
CA ALA A 17 -9.43 -10.55 -47.62
C ALA A 17 -9.80 -9.60 -46.47
N ILE A 18 -11.06 -9.62 -46.00
CA ILE A 18 -11.50 -8.83 -44.85
C ILE A 18 -10.78 -9.28 -43.57
N LEU A 19 -10.63 -10.58 -43.34
CA LEU A 19 -9.92 -11.11 -42.17
C LEU A 19 -8.43 -10.75 -42.19
N ALA A 20 -7.78 -10.86 -43.35
CA ALA A 20 -6.38 -10.45 -43.53
C ALA A 20 -6.22 -8.93 -43.31
N LEU A 21 -7.15 -8.13 -43.83
CA LEU A 21 -7.17 -6.69 -43.62
C LEU A 21 -7.33 -6.34 -42.13
N HIS A 22 -8.17 -7.07 -41.38
CA HIS A 22 -8.27 -6.90 -39.92
C HIS A 22 -6.97 -7.26 -39.21
N VAL A 23 -6.21 -8.26 -39.67
CA VAL A 23 -4.91 -8.60 -39.08
C VAL A 23 -3.87 -7.49 -39.34
N VAL A 24 -3.88 -6.88 -40.54
CA VAL A 24 -2.95 -5.81 -40.91
C VAL A 24 -3.31 -4.46 -40.28
N LEU A 25 -4.60 -4.14 -40.19
CA LEU A 25 -5.10 -2.88 -39.62
C LEU A 25 -5.30 -2.95 -38.10
N LYS A 26 -5.06 -4.10 -37.46
CA LYS A 26 -5.14 -4.21 -36.00
C LYS A 26 -4.21 -3.18 -35.36
N PRO A 27 -4.73 -2.33 -34.46
CA PRO A 27 -3.89 -1.44 -33.68
C PRO A 27 -2.88 -2.28 -32.90
N ASP A 28 -1.60 -1.97 -33.06
CA ASP A 28 -0.56 -2.51 -32.20
C ASP A 28 -0.70 -1.86 -30.82
N LEU A 29 -1.19 -2.63 -29.84
CA LEU A 29 -1.38 -2.20 -28.46
C LEU A 29 -0.06 -2.11 -27.68
N GLY A 30 1.06 -2.57 -28.27
CA GLY A 30 2.40 -2.46 -27.70
C GLY A 30 3.07 -1.11 -27.93
N ARG A 31 2.52 -0.26 -28.82
CA ARG A 31 3.03 1.08 -29.11
C ARG A 31 2.04 2.17 -28.71
N ARG A 32 2.58 3.36 -28.40
CA ARG A 32 1.76 4.54 -28.17
C ARG A 32 1.00 4.90 -29.45
N ASN A 33 -0.25 5.34 -29.29
CA ASN A 33 -1.08 5.78 -30.41
C ASN A 33 -0.58 7.16 -30.93
N PHE A 34 -1.01 7.52 -32.14
CA PHE A 34 -0.71 8.81 -32.72
C PHE A 34 -1.45 9.95 -32.01
N ASP A 35 -0.74 11.04 -31.79
CA ASP A 35 -1.32 12.29 -31.28
C ASP A 35 -1.53 13.27 -32.42
N VAL A 36 -2.76 13.74 -32.59
CA VAL A 36 -3.10 14.81 -33.54
C VAL A 36 -3.24 16.10 -32.74
N LEU A 37 -2.45 17.12 -33.09
CA LEU A 37 -2.33 18.41 -32.38
C LEU A 37 -1.69 18.29 -30.96
N PRO A 38 -0.40 17.90 -30.86
CA PRO A 38 0.25 17.61 -29.58
C PRO A 38 0.76 18.85 -28.81
N GLU A 39 0.51 20.07 -29.31
CA GLU A 39 1.19 21.31 -28.87
C GLU A 39 1.10 21.59 -27.35
N MET A 40 0.02 21.13 -26.69
CA MET A 40 -0.17 21.25 -25.24
C MET A 40 -0.20 19.90 -24.51
N LYS A 41 0.07 18.78 -25.20
CA LYS A 41 0.13 17.45 -24.59
C LYS A 41 1.32 17.32 -23.65
N THR A 42 2.47 17.84 -24.08
CA THR A 42 3.69 17.92 -23.27
C THR A 42 3.85 19.35 -22.77
N PRO A 43 3.65 19.61 -21.46
CA PRO A 43 3.79 20.94 -20.92
C PRO A 43 5.26 21.38 -20.96
N VAL A 44 5.49 22.69 -21.17
CA VAL A 44 6.82 23.29 -21.10
C VAL A 44 7.40 23.19 -19.68
N SER A 45 6.54 23.23 -18.66
CA SER A 45 6.93 23.08 -17.26
C SER A 45 7.29 21.63 -16.92
N TYR A 46 8.36 21.43 -16.15
CA TYR A 46 8.69 20.13 -15.59
C TYR A 46 7.61 19.65 -14.62
N GLN A 47 7.14 18.43 -14.81
CA GLN A 47 6.23 17.74 -13.88
C GLN A 47 7.03 17.17 -12.70
N SER A 48 6.39 17.01 -11.55
CA SER A 48 7.08 16.57 -10.32
C SER A 48 7.83 15.25 -10.48
N GLN A 49 7.24 14.28 -11.17
CA GLN A 49 7.85 12.97 -11.46
C GLN A 49 8.28 12.85 -12.93
N GLY A 50 8.57 13.98 -13.57
CA GLY A 50 9.05 14.03 -14.96
C GLY A 50 10.56 13.83 -15.07
N GLU A 51 10.99 13.45 -16.26
CA GLU A 51 12.41 13.42 -16.62
C GLU A 51 12.96 14.85 -16.71
N ASN A 52 14.20 15.03 -16.27
CA ASN A 52 14.89 16.30 -16.33
C ASN A 52 16.37 16.10 -16.73
N PRO A 53 16.78 16.55 -17.94
CA PRO A 53 18.14 16.35 -18.43
C PRO A 53 19.20 17.22 -17.71
N ASN A 54 18.78 18.17 -16.86
CA ASN A 54 19.70 19.05 -16.16
C ASN A 54 20.28 18.43 -14.87
N PHE A 55 19.68 17.37 -14.35
CA PHE A 55 20.13 16.68 -13.13
C PHE A 55 20.80 15.35 -13.47
N ALA A 56 21.80 14.97 -12.68
CA ALA A 56 22.61 13.78 -12.94
C ALA A 56 21.82 12.46 -12.82
N ASP A 57 20.76 12.44 -12.01
CA ASP A 57 19.86 11.30 -11.83
C ASP A 57 18.71 11.27 -12.86
N GLY A 58 18.62 12.28 -13.73
CA GLY A 58 17.57 12.42 -14.73
C GLY A 58 16.18 12.73 -14.17
N GLY A 59 16.05 12.94 -12.86
CA GLY A 59 14.77 13.14 -12.18
C GLY A 59 14.51 14.60 -11.86
N ASN A 60 13.27 15.06 -12.00
CA ASN A 60 12.91 16.42 -11.56
C ASN A 60 12.77 16.53 -10.03
N LEU A 61 12.41 15.43 -9.35
CA LEU A 61 12.26 15.39 -7.89
C LEU A 61 13.62 15.20 -7.21
N GLN A 62 14.24 16.31 -6.82
CA GLN A 62 15.51 16.30 -6.08
C GLN A 62 15.30 16.18 -4.57
N LEU A 63 16.29 15.62 -3.87
CA LEU A 63 16.27 15.57 -2.41
C LEU A 63 16.40 16.99 -1.83
N PRO A 64 15.64 17.34 -0.79
CA PRO A 64 15.82 18.60 -0.09
C PRO A 64 17.18 18.64 0.62
N ALA A 65 17.70 19.84 0.85
CA ALA A 65 18.94 20.03 1.60
C ALA A 65 18.84 19.37 3.00
N PRO A 66 19.87 18.62 3.45
CA PRO A 66 19.84 17.96 4.75
C PRO A 66 19.55 18.94 5.90
N GLY A 67 18.70 18.53 6.85
CA GLY A 67 18.31 19.35 7.99
C GLY A 67 17.20 20.38 7.73
N THR A 68 16.68 20.47 6.50
CA THR A 68 15.55 21.35 6.18
C THR A 68 14.27 20.87 6.85
N ILE A 69 13.56 21.77 7.54
CA ILE A 69 12.26 21.51 8.16
C ILE A 69 11.18 22.33 7.44
N PRO A 70 10.19 21.71 6.78
CA PRO A 70 9.13 22.46 6.12
C PRO A 70 8.16 23.09 7.13
N ARG A 71 7.54 24.22 6.75
CA ARG A 71 6.55 24.89 7.61
C ARG A 71 5.36 23.97 7.89
N GLY A 72 4.93 23.92 9.15
CA GLY A 72 3.82 23.07 9.59
C GLY A 72 4.22 21.61 9.83
N HIS A 73 5.48 21.24 9.64
CA HIS A 73 5.99 19.92 9.98
C HIS A 73 6.80 19.98 11.27
N THR A 74 6.50 19.08 12.21
CA THR A 74 7.30 18.89 13.42
C THR A 74 8.02 17.56 13.31
N PRO A 75 9.36 17.56 13.10
CA PRO A 75 10.14 16.34 13.07
C PRO A 75 10.06 15.62 14.41
N VAL A 76 10.14 14.29 14.35
CA VAL A 76 10.27 13.47 15.55
C VAL A 76 11.75 13.25 15.83
N HIS A 77 12.18 13.53 17.07
CA HIS A 77 13.60 13.52 17.45
C HIS A 77 14.02 12.18 18.07
N TYR A 78 13.82 11.10 17.30
CA TYR A 78 14.17 9.74 17.68
C TYR A 78 15.05 9.09 16.61
N GLY A 79 15.98 8.23 17.04
CA GLY A 79 16.72 7.34 16.14
C GLY A 79 15.92 6.06 15.79
N PRO A 80 16.37 5.24 14.83
CA PRO A 80 15.69 4.01 14.44
C PRO A 80 15.87 2.85 15.43
N GLU A 81 16.72 3.02 16.44
CA GLU A 81 17.09 1.96 17.39
C GLU A 81 15.94 1.54 18.32
N ALA A 82 16.03 0.35 18.89
CA ALA A 82 14.98 -0.22 19.75
C ALA A 82 14.83 0.57 21.07
N GLU A 83 15.93 1.09 21.62
CA GLU A 83 15.94 1.92 22.82
C GLU A 83 15.17 3.23 22.59
N GLU A 84 15.27 3.79 21.38
CA GLU A 84 14.54 4.98 20.96
C GLU A 84 13.04 4.71 20.81
N ALA A 85 12.64 3.50 20.40
CA ALA A 85 11.24 3.09 20.43
C ALA A 85 10.69 3.11 21.86
N LEU A 86 11.41 2.54 22.82
CA LEU A 86 11.02 2.57 24.24
C LEU A 86 10.96 3.99 24.79
N ARG A 87 11.89 4.86 24.38
CA ARG A 87 11.90 6.28 24.74
C ARG A 87 10.67 7.00 24.18
N ALA A 88 10.35 6.79 22.90
CA ALA A 88 9.15 7.31 22.26
C ALA A 88 7.89 6.83 22.98
N GLY A 89 7.86 5.58 23.47
CA GLY A 89 6.77 5.08 24.30
C GLY A 89 6.54 5.85 25.60
N ARG A 90 7.62 6.28 26.25
CA ARG A 90 7.54 7.08 27.48
C ARG A 90 7.14 8.52 27.23
N GLU A 91 7.62 9.12 26.13
CA GLU A 91 7.49 10.55 25.85
C GLU A 91 6.28 10.92 24.98
N LEU A 92 5.94 10.11 23.97
CA LEU A 92 4.86 10.41 23.03
C LEU A 92 3.49 10.03 23.59
N ARG A 93 2.49 10.85 23.28
CA ARG A 93 1.09 10.60 23.60
C ARG A 93 0.26 10.81 22.35
N SER A 94 -0.77 9.97 22.19
CA SER A 94 -1.75 10.15 21.13
C SER A 94 -2.43 11.51 21.29
N PRO A 95 -2.58 12.30 20.21
CA PRO A 95 -3.32 13.56 20.25
C PRO A 95 -4.84 13.35 20.29
N PHE A 96 -5.32 12.10 20.15
CA PHE A 96 -6.74 11.76 20.14
C PHE A 96 -7.20 11.26 21.51
N ALA A 97 -8.31 11.80 22.00
CA ALA A 97 -9.04 11.23 23.14
C ALA A 97 -9.93 10.09 22.64
N ALA A 98 -9.95 8.95 23.33
CA ALA A 98 -10.85 7.86 23.00
C ALA A 98 -12.24 8.08 23.64
N PRO A 99 -13.36 7.79 22.94
CA PRO A 99 -13.45 7.36 21.54
C PRO A 99 -13.66 8.53 20.54
N ASP A 100 -12.86 8.58 19.48
CA ASP A 100 -13.04 9.45 18.29
C ASP A 100 -13.44 8.59 17.07
N PRO A 101 -14.74 8.58 16.67
CA PRO A 101 -15.22 7.77 15.56
C PRO A 101 -14.60 8.11 14.21
N ALA A 102 -14.30 9.39 13.96
CA ALA A 102 -13.72 9.83 12.69
C ALA A 102 -12.25 9.38 12.59
N ALA A 103 -11.50 9.48 13.68
CA ALA A 103 -10.14 8.98 13.78
C ALA A 103 -10.09 7.45 13.60
N LEU A 104 -11.01 6.70 14.24
CA LEU A 104 -11.11 5.25 14.09
C LEU A 104 -11.44 4.83 12.66
N SER A 105 -12.38 5.51 12.00
CA SER A 105 -12.74 5.24 10.61
C SER A 105 -11.57 5.48 9.66
N ARG A 106 -10.86 6.60 9.81
CA ARG A 106 -9.64 6.87 9.04
C ARG A 106 -8.53 5.85 9.34
N GLY A 107 -8.36 5.48 10.60
CA GLY A 107 -7.41 4.45 11.03
C GLY A 107 -7.66 3.10 10.38
N ALA A 108 -8.92 2.69 10.27
CA ALA A 108 -9.33 1.46 9.57
C ALA A 108 -8.99 1.51 8.07
N ALA A 109 -9.20 2.66 7.41
CA ALA A 109 -8.82 2.82 6.01
C ALA A 109 -7.29 2.76 5.81
N VAL A 110 -6.52 3.36 6.71
CA VAL A 110 -5.05 3.28 6.69
C VAL A 110 -4.61 1.82 6.91
N TRP A 111 -5.19 1.12 7.88
CA TRP A 111 -4.92 -0.29 8.14
C TRP A 111 -5.15 -1.16 6.91
N ALA A 112 -6.30 -1.03 6.26
CA ALA A 112 -6.66 -1.82 5.10
C ALA A 112 -5.69 -1.62 3.92
N ASN A 113 -5.19 -0.40 3.73
CA ASN A 113 -4.31 -0.06 2.61
C ASN A 113 -2.83 -0.42 2.85
N PHE A 114 -2.34 -0.26 4.09
CA PHE A 114 -0.90 -0.34 4.37
C PHE A 114 -0.51 -1.50 5.28
N CYS A 115 -1.36 -1.91 6.21
CA CYS A 115 -0.98 -2.84 7.28
C CYS A 115 -1.53 -4.25 7.05
N GLN A 116 -2.77 -4.36 6.58
CA GLN A 116 -3.51 -5.61 6.37
C GLN A 116 -2.78 -6.59 5.44
N VAL A 117 -2.02 -6.07 4.47
CA VAL A 117 -1.26 -6.88 3.51
C VAL A 117 -0.29 -7.86 4.18
N CYS A 118 0.29 -7.47 5.33
CA CYS A 118 1.20 -8.31 6.12
C CYS A 118 0.53 -8.82 7.41
N HIS A 119 -0.19 -7.94 8.13
CA HIS A 119 -0.76 -8.26 9.44
C HIS A 119 -2.12 -8.97 9.38
N GLY A 120 -2.76 -9.04 8.21
CA GLY A 120 -4.10 -9.60 8.05
C GLY A 120 -5.21 -8.63 8.48
N ALA A 121 -6.46 -8.98 8.19
CA ALA A 121 -7.60 -8.11 8.51
C ALA A 121 -7.80 -7.98 10.03
N GLY A 122 -7.65 -9.10 10.75
CA GLY A 122 -7.78 -9.16 12.21
C GLY A 122 -6.50 -8.87 12.98
N GLY A 123 -5.35 -8.69 12.33
CA GLY A 123 -4.06 -8.52 13.01
C GLY A 123 -3.39 -9.83 13.45
N GLU A 124 -3.71 -10.96 12.84
CA GLU A 124 -3.16 -12.28 13.19
C GLU A 124 -1.78 -12.56 12.56
N GLY A 125 -1.28 -11.69 11.67
CA GLY A 125 -0.05 -11.96 10.91
C GLY A 125 -0.25 -12.89 9.70
N ASP A 126 -1.49 -13.07 9.26
CA ASP A 126 -1.92 -13.98 8.19
C ASP A 126 -2.21 -13.25 6.85
N GLY A 127 -1.62 -12.07 6.67
CA GLY A 127 -1.78 -11.26 5.47
C GLY A 127 -1.35 -11.98 4.17
N PRO A 128 -1.88 -11.59 3.00
CA PRO A 128 -1.61 -12.29 1.73
C PRO A 128 -0.13 -12.43 1.36
N VAL A 129 0.75 -11.54 1.82
CA VAL A 129 2.19 -11.66 1.52
C VAL A 129 2.88 -12.76 2.33
N THR A 130 2.36 -13.14 3.49
CA THR A 130 2.97 -14.17 4.33
C THR A 130 2.81 -15.55 3.71
N ARG A 131 1.69 -15.76 2.99
CA ARG A 131 1.47 -16.93 2.12
C ARG A 131 2.41 -17.00 0.92
N ARG A 132 3.19 -15.95 0.65
CA ARG A 132 4.12 -15.84 -0.49
C ARG A 132 5.59 -15.78 -0.06
N GLY A 133 5.90 -16.17 1.18
CA GLY A 133 7.28 -16.30 1.67
C GLY A 133 7.82 -15.11 2.46
N VAL A 134 7.03 -14.05 2.66
CA VAL A 134 7.37 -13.00 3.64
C VAL A 134 7.19 -13.57 5.05
N PRO A 135 8.18 -13.45 5.95
CA PRO A 135 8.02 -13.92 7.34
C PRO A 135 6.80 -13.28 8.00
N ALA A 136 5.97 -14.12 8.63
CA ALA A 136 4.75 -13.65 9.28
C ALA A 136 5.08 -12.67 10.43
N PRO A 137 4.44 -11.48 10.46
CA PRO A 137 4.51 -10.63 11.63
C PRO A 137 3.92 -11.33 12.86
N PRO A 138 4.37 -10.99 14.08
CA PRO A 138 3.73 -11.51 15.28
C PRO A 138 2.26 -11.04 15.35
N PRO A 139 1.33 -11.88 15.83
CA PRO A 139 -0.05 -11.47 16.04
C PRO A 139 -0.13 -10.26 16.99
N LEU A 140 -1.01 -9.31 16.69
CA LEU A 140 -1.16 -8.08 17.46
C LEU A 140 -1.89 -8.27 18.79
N HIS A 141 -2.47 -9.46 19.01
CA HIS A 141 -3.23 -9.79 20.21
C HIS A 141 -2.41 -10.49 21.31
N THR A 142 -1.16 -10.84 21.01
CA THR A 142 -0.27 -11.43 22.03
C THR A 142 -0.03 -10.43 23.17
N GLU A 143 0.29 -10.94 24.36
CA GLU A 143 0.63 -10.09 25.52
C GLU A 143 1.76 -9.12 25.19
N ALA A 144 2.82 -9.61 24.53
CA ALA A 144 3.95 -8.80 24.10
C ALA A 144 3.55 -7.69 23.10
N SER A 145 2.61 -7.95 22.19
CA SER A 145 2.09 -6.94 21.27
C SER A 145 1.18 -5.91 21.97
N ARG A 146 0.35 -6.36 22.92
CA ARG A 146 -0.53 -5.48 23.71
C ARG A 146 0.24 -4.58 24.67
N ALA A 147 1.34 -5.10 25.25
CA ALA A 147 2.21 -4.40 26.19
C ALA A 147 2.98 -3.22 25.60
N ARG A 148 3.15 -3.15 24.27
CA ARG A 148 3.75 -1.99 23.61
C ARG A 148 2.90 -0.75 23.86
N THR A 149 3.53 0.36 24.17
CA THR A 149 2.84 1.64 24.33
C THR A 149 2.45 2.25 22.97
N ASP A 150 1.49 3.18 22.94
CA ASP A 150 1.11 3.83 21.67
C ASP A 150 2.28 4.61 21.05
N GLY A 151 3.14 5.22 21.87
CA GLY A 151 4.35 5.90 21.40
C GLY A 151 5.37 4.96 20.76
N GLU A 152 5.53 3.74 21.29
CA GLU A 152 6.38 2.71 20.67
C GLU A 152 5.82 2.28 19.32
N ILE A 153 4.52 2.06 19.21
CA ILE A 153 3.90 1.68 17.93
C ILE A 153 4.06 2.82 16.91
N PHE A 154 3.90 4.08 17.34
CA PHE A 154 4.15 5.24 16.48
C PHE A 154 5.59 5.28 15.97
N HIS A 155 6.56 5.00 16.83
CA HIS A 155 7.98 4.91 16.44
C HIS A 155 8.19 3.80 15.41
N ILE A 156 7.66 2.59 15.66
CA ILE A 156 7.75 1.46 14.73
C ILE A 156 7.16 1.80 13.36
N LEU A 157 6.02 2.49 13.29
CA LEU A 157 5.45 2.96 12.02
C LEU A 157 6.33 4.00 11.31
N THR A 158 7.13 4.75 12.07
CA THR A 158 7.96 5.83 11.56
C THR A 158 9.31 5.34 11.06
N PHE A 159 9.97 4.45 11.79
CA PHE A 159 11.34 4.02 11.51
C PHE A 159 11.43 2.56 11.02
N GLY A 160 10.36 1.78 11.17
CA GLY A 160 10.37 0.35 10.95
C GLY A 160 10.82 -0.42 12.18
N MET A 161 10.91 -1.75 12.06
CA MET A 161 11.33 -2.64 13.16
C MET A 161 11.99 -3.91 12.61
N ASN A 162 12.76 -4.60 13.46
CA ASN A 162 13.34 -5.91 13.22
C ASN A 162 14.25 -5.95 11.98
N ASN A 163 15.22 -5.02 11.91
CA ASN A 163 16.17 -4.89 10.80
C ASN A 163 15.48 -4.80 9.43
N GLY A 164 14.41 -4.01 9.34
CA GLY A 164 13.70 -3.75 8.09
C GLY A 164 12.67 -4.81 7.68
N ARG A 165 12.42 -5.84 8.50
CA ARG A 165 11.29 -6.78 8.26
C ARG A 165 9.95 -6.07 8.28
N MET A 166 9.81 -5.05 9.12
CA MET A 166 8.77 -4.05 8.98
C MET A 166 9.41 -2.75 8.46
N PRO A 167 9.04 -2.28 7.26
CA PRO A 167 9.60 -1.05 6.70
C PRO A 167 9.07 0.19 7.42
N SER A 168 9.78 1.30 7.25
CA SER A 168 9.26 2.63 7.60
C SER A 168 8.07 2.97 6.70
N TYR A 169 7.03 3.56 7.29
CA TYR A 169 5.89 4.13 6.56
C TYR A 169 5.88 5.66 6.58
N ALA A 170 6.95 6.31 7.08
CA ALA A 170 6.98 7.76 7.25
C ALA A 170 6.84 8.54 5.94
N ALA A 171 7.24 7.94 4.81
CA ALA A 171 7.12 8.54 3.48
C ALA A 171 5.72 8.41 2.87
N GLN A 172 4.92 7.43 3.31
CA GLN A 172 3.59 7.14 2.74
C GLN A 172 2.43 7.54 3.66
N ILE A 173 2.66 7.58 4.97
CA ILE A 173 1.63 7.83 5.98
C ILE A 173 2.00 9.03 6.84
N ASP A 174 1.16 10.05 6.79
CA ASP A 174 1.27 11.25 7.61
C ASP A 174 1.29 10.92 9.11
N ALA A 175 1.98 11.74 9.90
CA ALA A 175 2.10 11.53 11.35
C ALA A 175 0.74 11.42 12.05
N ILE A 176 -0.23 12.24 11.65
CA ILE A 176 -1.56 12.18 12.26
C ILE A 176 -2.30 10.88 11.93
N ASP A 177 -2.11 10.34 10.73
CA ASP A 177 -2.73 9.09 10.30
C ASP A 177 -2.05 7.86 10.91
N ARG A 178 -0.74 7.95 11.21
CA ARG A 178 -0.04 6.96 12.05
C ARG A 178 -0.67 6.86 13.44
N TRP A 179 -1.06 7.97 14.06
CA TRP A 179 -1.82 7.93 15.33
C TRP A 179 -3.21 7.32 15.17
N LYS A 180 -3.93 7.64 14.08
CA LYS A 180 -5.27 7.09 13.83
C LYS A 180 -5.25 5.58 13.60
N VAL A 181 -4.26 5.05 12.88
CA VAL A 181 -4.15 3.58 12.70
C VAL A 181 -3.81 2.87 14.01
N ILE A 182 -3.09 3.52 14.93
CA ILE A 182 -2.85 2.96 16.27
C ILE A 182 -4.18 2.80 17.04
N LEU A 183 -5.09 3.76 16.94
CA LEU A 183 -6.44 3.61 17.52
C LEU A 183 -7.18 2.39 16.94
N HIS A 184 -7.05 2.16 15.64
CA HIS A 184 -7.62 0.97 15.01
C HIS A 184 -6.97 -0.32 15.52
N VAL A 185 -5.64 -0.35 15.68
CA VAL A 185 -4.93 -1.49 16.28
C VAL A 185 -5.44 -1.78 17.70
N ARG A 186 -5.66 -0.75 18.52
CA ARG A 186 -6.26 -0.90 19.85
C ARG A 186 -7.69 -1.44 19.80
N ALA A 187 -8.50 -0.94 18.87
CA ALA A 187 -9.85 -1.46 18.66
C ALA A 187 -9.86 -2.93 18.24
N LEU A 188 -8.90 -3.38 17.41
CA LEU A 188 -8.73 -4.80 17.08
C LEU A 188 -8.36 -5.63 18.32
N GLN A 189 -7.42 -5.14 19.15
CA GLN A 189 -7.01 -5.81 20.38
C GLN A 189 -8.18 -5.94 21.38
N GLU A 190 -8.98 -4.89 21.54
CA GLU A 190 -10.18 -4.91 22.38
C GLU A 190 -11.25 -5.85 21.83
N ALA A 191 -11.49 -5.84 20.52
CA ALA A 191 -12.45 -6.73 19.88
C ALA A 191 -12.07 -8.20 20.10
N ARG A 192 -10.78 -8.54 19.94
CA ARG A 192 -10.28 -9.90 20.20
C ARG A 192 -10.40 -10.28 21.67
N ALA A 193 -10.04 -9.38 22.60
CA ALA A 193 -10.19 -9.65 24.03
C ALA A 193 -11.64 -9.95 24.43
N LYS A 194 -12.63 -9.27 23.81
CA LYS A 194 -14.06 -9.56 24.02
C LYS A 194 -14.46 -10.94 23.48
N GLN A 195 -13.90 -11.36 22.34
CA GLN A 195 -14.14 -12.69 21.78
C GLN A 195 -13.56 -13.79 22.69
N ASP A 196 -12.33 -13.60 23.16
CA ASP A 196 -11.65 -14.53 24.07
C ASP A 196 -12.42 -14.67 25.41
N ALA A 197 -12.95 -13.56 25.95
CA ALA A 197 -13.76 -13.56 27.18
C ALA A 197 -15.18 -14.11 26.99
N GLY A 198 -15.71 -14.10 25.76
CA GLY A 198 -17.06 -14.53 25.43
C GLY A 198 -17.21 -16.02 25.14
N GLY A 199 -16.14 -16.82 25.23
CA GLY A 199 -16.19 -18.26 24.98
C GLY A 199 -16.47 -18.65 23.53
N GLY A 200 -16.06 -17.81 22.57
CA GLY A 200 -16.15 -18.15 21.16
C GLY A 200 -15.17 -19.26 20.82
N GLU A 201 -15.69 -20.44 20.48
CA GLU A 201 -14.96 -21.50 19.77
C GLU A 201 -14.06 -20.84 18.70
N PRO A 202 -12.74 -21.13 18.68
CA PRO A 202 -11.87 -20.58 17.65
C PRO A 202 -12.47 -20.91 16.28
N PRO A 203 -12.47 -19.98 15.31
CA PRO A 203 -12.93 -20.29 13.96
C PRO A 203 -12.18 -21.54 13.50
N PRO A 204 -12.85 -22.52 12.85
CA PRO A 204 -12.21 -23.77 12.49
C PRO A 204 -10.94 -23.42 11.71
N GLY A 205 -9.79 -23.62 12.37
CA GLY A 205 -8.52 -23.43 11.71
C GLY A 205 -8.53 -24.37 10.53
N ASP A 206 -8.23 -23.85 9.35
CA ASP A 206 -7.94 -24.65 8.18
C ASP A 206 -6.82 -25.60 8.59
N ARG A 207 -7.21 -26.82 9.00
CA ARG A 207 -6.29 -27.94 9.18
C ARG A 207 -5.67 -28.11 7.81
N LYS A 208 -4.44 -27.62 7.65
CA LYS A 208 -3.58 -28.09 6.58
C LYS A 208 -3.45 -29.59 6.78
N GLU A 209 -4.07 -30.33 5.87
CA GLU A 209 -3.83 -31.75 5.71
C GLU A 209 -2.41 -31.93 5.16
N ASP A 210 -1.46 -32.09 6.08
CA ASP A 210 -0.10 -32.58 5.81
C ASP A 210 0.23 -33.66 6.85
#